data_AF-A0A1Y4IVP9-F1
#
_entry.id   AF-A0A1Y4IVP9-F1
#
_cell.length_a   1.000
_cell.length_b   1.000
_cell.length_c   1.000
_cell.angle_alpha   90.00
_cell.angle_beta   90.00
_cell.angle_gamma   90.00
#
_symmetry.space_group_name_H-M   'P 1'
#
loop_
_entity.id
_entity.type
_entity.pdbx_description
1 polymer ?
#
loop_
_entity_poly.entity_id
_entity_poly.type
_entity_poly.pdbx_seq_one_letter_code
_entity_poly.pdbx_strand_id
1 'polypeptide(L)'
;MPTKQSGQEGEKVRAVLDRLLMLCYDKLIKKSALCLICGKYNKKRMKWRAAWLLIAKYGILKKIVFDSTWTVYGCLRKSRCTVQCKVGILAVSLEVTMFGGFALRHNGNTLKLERNNVTRSMQVLQMLLFHGEEGVPKDVLMDQLFGYEDGVTNPANNLKVTISNLRRILKQVGLEDTTVLFKAGSYHLVTSEEITVDAFRFQQTAEQALEAQGDERIDLLESACDLYNGDFLPHLAGCDWAMVAAVYYKEEYAACVHALCAELSQRQDWQRMLRIATKASGLCPQEDWDILRIQSLLAMQRYQEAKEVYEETANRMLDEFGVKPSDRLNECMRQLENVLPSSKASLEQLQEVLKEEDVSRGAYYCPFPSFIDTYRTVSRMLERSGQSAYLMMCWVTDKQGHRIEQRGQVAQVMPQVGEAIHSALRRGDIYTRAEDDRFLILLTGINRENCSIVIQRIDDCYTALRRGSRGPAVTLHYKMAPVGDMSPQQWKSGSVNWG
;
A
#
# COMPACT_ATOMS: atom_id res chain seq x y z
N MET A 1 -18.17 73.59 -2.38
CA MET A 1 -17.10 72.63 -2.73
C MET A 1 -16.04 72.62 -1.63
N PRO A 2 -16.02 71.61 -0.75
CA PRO A 2 -14.85 71.25 0.04
C PRO A 2 -14.26 69.92 -0.49
N THR A 3 -13.10 69.99 -1.15
CA THR A 3 -11.77 69.59 -0.64
C THR A 3 -11.48 68.07 -0.67
N LYS A 4 -10.81 67.64 -1.75
CA LYS A 4 -10.13 66.35 -1.98
C LYS A 4 -8.95 66.07 -1.01
N GLN A 5 -8.96 66.61 0.21
CA GLN A 5 -7.82 66.50 1.14
C GLN A 5 -7.96 65.38 2.19
N SER A 6 -9.15 64.80 2.40
CA SER A 6 -9.37 63.77 3.43
C SER A 6 -8.90 62.36 3.06
N GLY A 7 -8.71 62.05 1.77
CA GLY A 7 -8.25 60.73 1.31
C GLY A 7 -6.73 60.53 1.43
N GLN A 8 -5.95 61.58 1.18
CA GLN A 8 -4.48 61.50 1.23
C GLN A 8 -3.92 61.50 2.66
N GLU A 9 -4.64 62.06 3.64
CA GLU A 9 -4.25 61.95 5.07
C GLU A 9 -4.49 60.54 5.60
N GLY A 10 -5.57 59.86 5.19
CA GLY A 10 -5.87 58.49 5.60
C GLY A 10 -4.83 57.47 5.15
N GLU A 11 -4.35 57.56 3.90
CA GLU A 11 -3.28 56.69 3.38
C GLU A 11 -1.92 56.97 4.01
N LYS A 12 -1.58 58.24 4.28
CA LYS A 12 -0.36 58.60 4.99
C LYS A 12 -0.37 58.11 6.44
N VAL A 13 -1.51 58.17 7.13
CA VAL A 13 -1.66 57.64 8.49
C VAL A 13 -1.57 56.11 8.50
N ARG A 14 -2.11 55.42 7.49
CA ARG A 14 -2.02 53.96 7.36
C ARG A 14 -0.59 53.49 7.06
N ALA A 15 0.12 54.16 6.15
CA ALA A 15 1.53 53.87 5.87
C ALA A 15 2.46 54.16 7.06
N VAL A 16 2.15 55.18 7.87
CA VAL A 16 2.85 55.46 9.13
C VAL A 16 2.54 54.40 10.20
N LEU A 17 1.29 53.92 10.27
CA LEU A 17 0.89 52.82 11.17
C LEU A 17 1.52 51.49 10.78
N ASP A 18 1.62 51.15 9.49
CA ASP A 18 2.28 49.93 9.02
C ASP A 18 3.79 49.97 9.25
N ARG A 19 4.43 51.14 9.05
CA ARG A 19 5.84 51.34 9.44
C ARG A 19 6.04 51.26 10.95
N LEU A 20 5.12 51.78 11.74
CA LEU A 20 5.15 51.67 13.21
C LEU A 20 4.90 50.23 13.68
N LEU A 21 4.04 49.47 12.99
CA LEU A 21 3.79 48.05 13.24
C LEU A 21 5.03 47.23 12.91
N MET A 22 5.68 47.46 11.77
CA MET A 22 6.94 46.80 11.42
C MET A 22 8.09 47.19 12.36
N LEU A 23 8.18 48.46 12.77
CA LEU A 23 9.16 48.91 13.77
C LEU A 23 8.88 48.34 15.17
N CYS A 24 7.61 48.14 15.53
CA CYS A 24 7.22 47.47 16.77
C CYS A 24 7.49 45.96 16.71
N TYR A 25 7.24 45.32 15.56
CA TYR A 25 7.49 43.90 15.32
C TYR A 25 9.00 43.60 15.38
N ASP A 26 9.81 44.42 14.72
CA ASP A 26 11.27 44.29 14.70
C ASP A 26 11.92 44.62 16.06
N LYS A 27 11.35 45.57 16.82
CA LYS A 27 11.73 45.83 18.22
C LYS A 27 11.23 44.76 19.19
N LEU A 28 10.10 44.11 18.93
CA LEU A 28 9.61 42.98 19.73
C LEU A 28 10.55 41.80 19.55
N ILE A 29 10.87 41.42 18.31
CA ILE A 29 11.79 40.31 17.99
C ILE A 29 13.19 40.56 18.55
N LYS A 30 13.74 41.77 18.39
CA LYS A 30 15.07 42.12 18.93
C LYS A 30 15.12 42.17 20.46
N LYS A 31 14.03 42.55 21.15
CA LYS A 31 13.98 42.51 22.63
C LYS A 31 13.74 41.11 23.19
N SER A 32 12.98 40.26 22.51
CA SER A 32 12.83 38.85 22.89
C SER A 32 14.11 38.05 22.67
N ALA A 33 14.88 38.35 21.60
CA ALA A 33 16.18 37.72 21.36
C ALA A 33 17.25 38.10 22.40
N LEU A 34 17.23 39.33 22.93
CA LEU A 34 18.16 39.77 23.98
C LEU A 34 17.75 39.39 25.41
N CYS A 35 16.48 39.04 25.67
CA CYS A 35 16.02 38.64 27.00
C CYS A 35 16.27 37.16 27.35
N LEU A 36 16.67 36.33 26.38
CA LEU A 36 16.96 34.90 26.58
C LEU A 36 18.42 34.61 26.98
N ILE A 37 19.31 35.62 26.96
CA ILE A 37 20.75 35.43 27.23
C ILE A 37 21.17 35.90 28.63
N CYS A 38 20.39 36.75 29.33
CA CYS A 38 20.72 37.12 30.70
C CYS A 38 19.49 37.04 31.62
N GLY A 39 19.45 35.98 32.42
CA GLY A 39 18.44 35.79 33.46
C GLY A 39 18.48 36.91 34.48
N LYS A 40 17.65 37.93 34.30
CA LYS A 40 17.16 38.92 35.28
C LYS A 40 16.30 39.94 34.53
N TYR A 41 15.01 40.08 34.86
CA TYR A 41 14.49 41.35 35.40
C TYR A 41 12.99 41.35 35.72
N ASN A 42 12.69 41.98 36.85
CA ASN A 42 11.40 42.29 37.45
C ASN A 42 11.10 43.80 37.27
N LYS A 43 9.83 44.23 37.39
CA LYS A 43 9.30 45.62 37.36
C LYS A 43 9.33 46.42 36.03
N LYS A 44 8.25 46.36 35.25
CA LYS A 44 7.75 47.48 34.39
C LYS A 44 6.28 47.26 33.96
N ARG A 45 5.36 47.24 34.92
CA ARG A 45 3.92 46.96 34.71
C ARG A 45 3.07 48.19 34.34
N MET A 46 3.65 49.37 34.08
CA MET A 46 2.90 50.63 33.96
C MET A 46 2.78 51.23 32.55
N LYS A 47 3.46 50.70 31.52
CA LYS A 47 3.39 51.26 30.15
C LYS A 47 2.46 50.53 29.17
N TRP A 48 1.95 49.35 29.54
CA TRP A 48 1.12 48.54 28.63
C TRP A 48 -0.37 48.92 28.62
N ARG A 49 -0.88 49.62 29.64
CA ARG A 49 -2.28 50.06 29.71
C ARG A 49 -2.65 51.09 28.64
N ALA A 50 -1.73 52.00 28.28
CA ALA A 50 -1.97 53.01 27.26
C ALA A 50 -1.97 52.42 25.83
N ALA A 51 -1.08 51.45 25.56
CA ALA A 51 -1.06 50.72 24.29
C ALA A 51 -2.33 49.87 24.12
N TRP A 52 -2.81 49.25 25.20
CA TRP A 52 -4.03 48.44 25.21
C TRP A 52 -5.29 49.28 24.94
N LEU A 53 -5.38 50.50 25.50
CA LEU A 53 -6.48 51.44 25.24
C LEU A 53 -6.50 51.97 23.80
N LEU A 54 -5.33 52.13 23.16
CA LEU A 54 -5.22 52.52 21.75
C LEU A 54 -5.64 51.39 20.81
N ILE A 55 -5.26 50.15 21.10
CA ILE A 55 -5.63 48.97 20.29
C ILE A 55 -7.13 48.66 20.40
N ALA A 56 -7.72 48.82 21.60
CA ALA A 56 -9.14 48.65 21.81
C ALA A 56 -9.99 49.74 21.12
N LYS A 57 -9.51 50.99 21.04
CA LYS A 57 -10.22 52.12 20.43
C LYS A 57 -10.29 52.05 18.89
N TYR A 58 -9.41 51.30 18.23
CA TYR A 58 -9.37 51.13 16.77
C TYR A 58 -9.84 49.75 16.26
N GLY A 59 -10.35 48.87 17.12
CA GLY A 59 -11.09 47.69 16.69
C GLY A 59 -10.30 46.61 15.94
N ILE A 60 -9.00 46.45 16.19
CA ILE A 60 -8.12 45.51 15.44
C ILE A 60 -8.12 44.07 16.02
N LEU A 61 -8.85 43.79 17.11
CA LEU A 61 -8.93 42.45 17.70
C LEU A 61 -10.36 41.90 17.66
N LYS A 62 -10.77 41.34 16.52
CA LYS A 62 -11.83 40.34 16.48
C LYS A 62 -11.19 38.97 16.23
N LYS A 63 -11.44 38.04 17.15
CA LYS A 63 -10.99 36.63 17.21
C LYS A 63 -9.55 36.40 17.70
N ILE A 64 -9.38 36.46 19.01
CA ILE A 64 -8.53 35.50 19.72
C ILE A 64 -9.49 34.68 20.59
N VAL A 65 -9.69 33.41 20.25
CA VAL A 65 -10.39 32.44 21.11
C VAL A 65 -9.30 31.77 21.95
N PHE A 66 -9.31 32.01 23.26
CA PHE A 66 -8.51 31.25 24.22
C PHE A 66 -9.35 30.06 24.69
N ASP A 67 -8.97 28.85 24.32
CA ASP A 67 -9.48 27.64 24.98
C ASP A 67 -8.54 27.28 26.12
N SER A 68 -9.12 27.01 27.29
CA SER A 68 -8.44 26.95 28.58
C SER A 68 -8.58 25.57 29.20
N THR A 69 -7.80 24.60 28.74
CA THR A 69 -7.55 23.35 29.48
C THR A 69 -6.17 22.80 29.14
N TRP A 70 -5.18 23.05 30.01
CA TRP A 70 -3.95 22.24 30.07
C TRP A 70 -3.78 21.75 31.51
N THR A 71 -4.00 20.45 31.69
CA THR A 71 -3.74 19.70 32.90
C THR A 71 -2.24 19.44 32.99
N VAL A 72 -1.58 19.95 34.03
CA VAL A 72 -0.14 19.75 34.25
C VAL A 72 0.09 18.39 34.90
N TYR A 73 0.60 17.41 34.16
CA TYR A 73 1.32 16.29 34.76
C TYR A 73 2.80 16.66 34.91
N GLY A 74 3.26 16.72 36.16
CA GLY A 74 4.64 17.05 36.50
C GLY A 74 5.61 15.97 36.07
N CYS A 75 6.72 16.38 35.45
CA CYS A 75 7.89 15.54 35.27
C CYS A 75 9.11 16.19 35.94
N LEU A 76 9.45 15.68 37.12
CA LEU A 76 10.70 15.92 37.84
C LEU A 76 11.78 15.00 37.23
N ARG A 77 12.67 15.52 36.40
CA ARG A 77 14.11 15.15 36.37
C ARG A 77 14.91 15.98 35.37
N LYS A 78 16.09 16.41 35.83
CA LYS A 78 17.09 17.21 35.10
C LYS A 78 17.61 16.44 33.87
N SER A 79 17.33 16.92 32.66
CA SER A 79 18.23 16.90 31.49
C SER A 79 17.54 17.57 30.29
N ARG A 80 18.27 18.46 29.61
CA ARG A 80 17.99 19.19 28.35
C ARG A 80 16.62 18.94 27.69
N CYS A 81 15.68 19.86 27.90
CA CYS A 81 14.46 19.96 27.10
C CYS A 81 14.51 21.28 26.32
N THR A 82 14.88 21.21 25.04
CA THR A 82 14.82 22.34 24.09
C THR A 82 13.37 22.49 23.63
N VAL A 83 12.52 23.04 24.50
CA VAL A 83 11.13 23.36 24.10
C VAL A 83 11.16 24.67 23.34
N GLN A 84 11.24 24.59 22.01
CA GLN A 84 10.96 25.68 21.10
C GLN A 84 9.47 26.06 21.24
N CYS A 85 9.17 27.03 22.10
CA CYS A 85 7.87 27.71 22.08
C CYS A 85 7.78 28.58 20.83
N LYS A 86 7.33 28.02 19.70
CA LYS A 86 6.82 28.80 18.57
C LYS A 86 5.53 29.49 19.03
N VAL A 87 5.56 30.82 19.15
CA VAL A 87 4.34 31.63 19.20
C VAL A 87 3.71 31.55 17.81
N GLY A 88 2.87 30.54 17.58
CA GLY A 88 2.11 30.39 16.37
C GLY A 88 1.04 31.48 16.30
N ILE A 89 1.24 32.47 15.43
CA ILE A 89 0.10 32.99 14.69
C ILE A 89 -0.42 31.76 13.95
N LEU A 90 -1.61 31.25 14.30
CA LEU A 90 -2.27 30.21 13.52
C LEU A 90 -2.46 30.78 12.12
N ALA A 91 -1.50 30.52 11.23
CA ALA A 91 -1.72 30.62 9.80
C ALA A 91 -2.87 29.65 9.54
N VAL A 92 -3.97 30.21 9.05
CA VAL A 92 -5.14 29.43 8.74
C VAL A 92 -4.71 28.55 7.55
N SER A 93 -4.78 27.22 7.74
CA SER A 93 -4.21 26.26 6.81
C SER A 93 -5.28 25.32 6.28
N LEU A 94 -5.18 25.04 4.98
CA LEU A 94 -6.00 24.08 4.27
C LEU A 94 -5.13 22.86 3.95
N GLU A 95 -5.37 21.76 4.65
CA GLU A 95 -4.67 20.49 4.43
C GLU A 95 -5.51 19.61 3.49
N VAL A 96 -4.88 19.14 2.43
CA VAL A 96 -5.47 18.29 1.40
C VAL A 96 -4.82 16.92 1.48
N THR A 97 -5.65 15.90 1.66
CA THR A 97 -5.26 14.49 1.54
C THR A 97 -5.70 13.97 0.18
N MET A 98 -4.77 13.36 -0.55
CA MET A 98 -5.00 12.70 -1.84
C MET A 98 -4.55 11.23 -1.83
N PHE A 99 -3.68 10.81 -0.91
CA PHE A 99 -3.29 9.40 -0.74
C PHE A 99 -4.29 8.63 0.13
N GLY A 100 -4.72 7.46 -0.34
CA GLY A 100 -5.70 6.60 0.34
C GLY A 100 -7.15 7.13 0.27
N GLY A 101 -7.37 8.30 -0.32
CA GLY A 101 -8.68 8.94 -0.46
C GLY A 101 -8.56 10.45 -0.59
N PHE A 102 -9.71 11.12 -0.75
CA PHE A 102 -9.77 12.58 -0.78
C PHE A 102 -10.39 13.15 0.50
N ALA A 103 -9.66 14.03 1.19
CA ALA A 103 -10.16 14.79 2.32
C ALA A 103 -9.60 16.21 2.34
N LEU A 104 -10.40 17.14 2.87
CA LEU A 104 -10.02 18.53 3.05
C LEU A 104 -10.16 18.89 4.53
N ARG A 105 -9.11 19.41 5.16
CA ARG A 105 -9.16 19.89 6.54
C ARG A 105 -8.82 21.36 6.59
N HIS A 106 -9.61 22.12 7.34
CA HIS A 106 -9.37 23.54 7.61
C HIS A 106 -9.10 23.70 9.09
N ASN A 107 -7.89 24.13 9.45
CA ASN A 107 -7.44 24.24 10.84
C ASN A 107 -7.65 22.95 11.65
N GLY A 108 -7.30 21.80 11.05
CA GLY A 108 -7.47 20.47 11.65
C GLY A 108 -8.89 19.89 11.59
N ASN A 109 -9.91 20.68 11.22
CA ASN A 109 -11.29 20.20 11.12
C ASN A 109 -11.59 19.68 9.71
N THR A 110 -12.05 18.43 9.61
CA THR A 110 -12.44 17.85 8.32
C THR A 110 -13.70 18.50 7.77
N LEU A 111 -13.61 19.04 6.56
CA LEU A 111 -14.70 19.68 5.84
C LEU A 111 -15.54 18.64 5.10
N LYS A 112 -16.87 18.68 5.30
CA LYS A 112 -17.82 17.85 4.55
C LYS A 112 -18.29 18.62 3.32
N LEU A 113 -17.64 18.39 2.19
CA LEU A 113 -17.92 19.09 0.92
C LEU A 113 -19.20 18.57 0.27
N GLU A 114 -19.26 17.27 -0.03
CA GLU A 114 -20.43 16.61 -0.60
C GLU A 114 -20.59 15.19 -0.05
N ARG A 115 -21.63 14.47 -0.49
CA ARG A 115 -21.88 13.08 -0.10
C ARG A 115 -20.86 12.10 -0.71
N ASN A 116 -20.27 12.43 -1.85
CA ASN A 116 -19.26 11.61 -2.51
C ASN A 116 -18.18 12.50 -3.17
N ASN A 117 -17.00 11.92 -3.40
CA ASN A 117 -15.84 12.61 -3.99
C ASN A 117 -15.75 12.44 -5.52
N VAL A 118 -16.76 11.84 -6.15
CA VAL A 118 -16.78 11.51 -7.58
C VAL A 118 -17.63 12.46 -8.42
N THR A 119 -18.34 13.42 -7.80
CA THR A 119 -19.10 14.41 -8.58
C THR A 119 -18.16 15.26 -9.45
N ARG A 120 -18.70 15.82 -10.54
CA ARG A 120 -17.93 16.73 -11.40
C ARG A 120 -17.40 17.96 -10.65
N SER A 121 -18.15 18.50 -9.68
CA SER A 121 -17.68 19.60 -8.83
C SER A 121 -16.46 19.20 -8.01
N MET A 122 -16.51 18.00 -7.42
CA MET A 122 -15.42 17.45 -6.62
C MET A 122 -14.21 17.10 -7.48
N GLN A 123 -14.41 16.55 -8.68
CA GLN A 123 -13.32 16.28 -9.62
C GLN A 123 -12.62 17.57 -10.05
N VAL A 124 -13.37 18.63 -10.38
CA VAL A 124 -12.76 19.96 -10.65
C VAL A 124 -11.94 20.42 -9.46
N LEU A 125 -12.47 20.34 -8.23
CA LEU A 125 -11.73 20.76 -7.04
C LEU A 125 -10.43 19.97 -6.87
N GLN A 126 -10.49 18.65 -7.01
CA GLN A 126 -9.33 17.76 -6.93
C GLN A 126 -8.27 18.12 -8.00
N MET A 127 -8.68 18.33 -9.25
CA MET A 127 -7.78 18.74 -10.33
C MET A 127 -7.14 20.11 -10.04
N LEU A 128 -7.92 21.10 -9.57
CA LEU A 128 -7.40 22.43 -9.24
C LEU A 128 -6.41 22.39 -8.07
N LEU A 129 -6.68 21.57 -7.05
CA LEU A 129 -5.76 21.37 -5.92
C LEU A 129 -4.48 20.64 -6.37
N PHE A 130 -4.61 19.68 -7.29
CA PHE A 130 -3.50 18.90 -7.82
C PHE A 130 -2.60 19.67 -8.80
N HIS A 131 -3.11 20.69 -9.50
CA HIS A 131 -2.29 21.54 -10.37
C HIS A 131 -1.84 22.84 -9.68
N GLY A 132 -2.34 23.12 -8.47
CA GLY A 132 -1.93 24.25 -7.66
C GLY A 132 -1.99 25.60 -8.40
N GLU A 133 -0.86 26.31 -8.41
CA GLU A 133 -0.75 27.66 -9.00
C GLU A 133 -0.84 27.68 -10.53
N GLU A 134 -0.54 26.58 -11.22
CA GLU A 134 -0.62 26.50 -12.69
C GLU A 134 -2.07 26.52 -13.19
N GLY A 135 -3.00 26.09 -12.32
CA GLY A 135 -4.40 25.91 -12.66
C GLY A 135 -4.62 24.81 -13.70
N VAL A 136 -5.85 24.72 -14.20
CA VAL A 136 -6.23 23.71 -15.19
C VAL A 136 -6.82 24.39 -16.42
N PRO A 137 -6.29 24.13 -17.63
CA PRO A 137 -6.86 24.67 -18.86
C PRO A 137 -8.33 24.30 -19.01
N LYS A 138 -9.14 25.25 -19.49
CA LYS A 138 -10.58 25.04 -19.69
C LYS A 138 -10.87 23.82 -20.56
N ASP A 139 -10.12 23.64 -21.64
CA ASP A 139 -10.38 22.57 -22.59
C ASP A 139 -10.00 21.20 -21.99
N VAL A 140 -8.99 21.14 -21.12
CA VAL A 140 -8.65 19.94 -20.33
C VAL A 140 -9.78 19.60 -19.35
N LEU A 141 -10.32 20.57 -18.61
CA LEU A 141 -11.48 20.32 -17.74
C LEU A 141 -12.71 19.86 -18.53
N MET A 142 -12.91 20.39 -19.74
CA MET A 142 -14.04 19.97 -20.57
C MET A 142 -13.88 18.53 -21.05
N ASP A 143 -12.69 18.19 -21.54
CA ASP A 143 -12.38 16.85 -22.04
C ASP A 143 -12.46 15.80 -20.93
N GLN A 144 -11.79 16.04 -19.80
CA GLN A 144 -11.73 15.08 -18.70
C GLN A 144 -13.08 14.85 -17.99
N LEU A 145 -13.98 15.83 -17.99
CA LEU A 145 -15.29 15.73 -17.31
C LEU A 145 -16.43 15.31 -18.22
N PHE A 146 -16.33 15.54 -19.54
CA PHE A 146 -17.44 15.39 -20.48
C PHE A 146 -17.05 14.72 -21.81
N GLY A 147 -15.77 14.47 -22.08
CA GLY A 147 -15.28 13.99 -23.37
C GLY A 147 -15.74 12.57 -23.73
N TYR A 148 -16.05 11.75 -22.73
CA TYR A 148 -16.48 10.36 -22.89
C TYR A 148 -18.01 10.15 -22.86
N GLU A 149 -18.80 11.23 -22.73
CA GLU A 149 -20.26 11.13 -22.65
C GLU A 149 -20.93 11.39 -24.00
N ASP A 150 -21.55 10.35 -24.55
CA ASP A 150 -22.42 10.46 -25.71
C ASP A 150 -23.62 11.38 -25.40
N GLY A 151 -23.81 12.41 -26.24
CA GLY A 151 -24.97 13.31 -26.16
C GLY A 151 -24.78 14.61 -25.38
N VAL A 152 -23.56 14.94 -24.94
CA VAL A 152 -23.28 16.26 -24.34
C VAL A 152 -23.32 17.35 -25.44
N THR A 153 -24.41 18.10 -25.49
CA THR A 153 -24.65 19.13 -26.51
C THR A 153 -23.89 20.44 -26.27
N ASN A 154 -23.55 20.76 -25.00
CA ASN A 154 -22.83 21.99 -24.65
C ASN A 154 -21.92 21.83 -23.41
N PRO A 155 -20.73 21.23 -23.57
CA PRO A 155 -19.83 20.98 -22.45
C PRO A 155 -19.29 22.27 -21.81
N ALA A 156 -19.17 23.36 -22.58
CA ALA A 156 -18.75 24.65 -22.05
C ALA A 156 -19.77 25.26 -21.06
N ASN A 157 -21.08 25.11 -21.34
CA ASN A 157 -22.12 25.53 -20.41
C ASN A 157 -22.18 24.63 -19.18
N ASN A 158 -22.06 23.31 -19.37
CA ASN A 158 -22.02 22.36 -18.26
C ASN A 158 -20.84 22.64 -17.33
N LEU A 159 -19.66 22.95 -17.86
CA LEU A 159 -18.51 23.36 -17.05
C LEU A 159 -18.82 24.62 -16.23
N LYS A 160 -19.42 25.67 -16.82
CA LYS A 160 -19.81 26.88 -16.07
C LYS A 160 -20.76 26.56 -14.92
N VAL A 161 -21.73 25.68 -15.13
CA VAL A 161 -22.67 25.22 -14.08
C VAL A 161 -21.91 24.47 -12.99
N THR A 162 -21.01 23.56 -13.34
CA THR A 162 -20.14 22.83 -12.39
C THR A 162 -19.29 23.80 -11.55
N ILE A 163 -18.63 24.78 -12.18
CA ILE A 163 -17.85 25.81 -11.46
C ILE A 163 -18.72 26.62 -10.52
N SER A 164 -19.93 27.01 -10.96
CA SER A 164 -20.87 27.74 -10.11
C SER A 164 -21.32 26.91 -8.90
N ASN A 165 -21.56 25.61 -9.08
CA ASN A 165 -21.90 24.72 -7.99
C ASN A 165 -20.71 24.53 -7.02
N LEU A 166 -19.50 24.34 -7.54
CA LEU A 166 -18.29 24.25 -6.72
C LEU A 166 -18.09 25.50 -5.86
N ARG A 167 -18.22 26.70 -6.42
CA ARG A 167 -18.15 27.96 -5.64
C ARG A 167 -19.20 28.02 -4.53
N ARG A 168 -20.40 27.48 -4.75
CA ARG A 168 -21.44 27.40 -3.73
C ARG A 168 -21.06 26.43 -2.61
N ILE A 169 -20.53 25.26 -2.96
CA ILE A 169 -20.08 24.24 -2.00
C ILE A 169 -18.99 24.81 -1.09
N LEU A 170 -17.96 25.45 -1.67
CA LEU A 170 -16.85 26.06 -0.92
C LEU A 170 -17.35 27.09 0.10
N LYS A 171 -18.31 27.95 -0.28
CA LYS A 171 -18.94 28.90 0.65
C LYS A 171 -19.74 28.21 1.75
N GLN A 172 -20.49 27.16 1.43
CA GLN A 172 -21.31 26.42 2.40
C GLN A 172 -20.47 25.74 3.48
N VAL A 173 -19.24 25.33 3.16
CA VAL A 173 -18.31 24.71 4.12
C VAL A 173 -17.44 25.72 4.88
N GLY A 174 -17.71 27.02 4.74
CA GLY A 174 -17.01 28.07 5.48
C GLY A 174 -15.71 28.57 4.84
N LEU A 175 -15.42 28.18 3.60
CA LEU A 175 -14.29 28.71 2.82
C LEU A 175 -14.73 29.93 2.00
N GLU A 176 -15.20 30.98 2.69
CA GLU A 176 -15.80 32.17 2.03
C GLU A 176 -14.83 32.95 1.14
N ASP A 177 -13.55 32.97 1.54
CA ASP A 177 -12.46 33.63 0.81
C ASP A 177 -11.82 32.72 -0.27
N THR A 178 -12.28 31.47 -0.39
CA THR A 178 -11.85 30.54 -1.45
C THR A 178 -12.82 30.55 -2.62
N THR A 179 -12.31 30.77 -3.82
CA THR A 179 -13.12 30.75 -5.04
C THR A 179 -12.35 30.23 -6.23
N VAL A 180 -13.05 29.87 -7.29
CA VAL A 180 -12.44 29.46 -8.56
C VAL A 180 -12.47 30.64 -9.53
N LEU A 181 -11.34 31.07 -10.07
CA LEU A 181 -11.24 32.16 -11.05
C LEU A 181 -10.79 31.64 -12.41
N PHE A 182 -11.27 32.28 -13.47
CA PHE A 182 -10.82 32.03 -14.83
C PHE A 182 -9.83 33.12 -15.25
N LYS A 183 -8.59 32.76 -15.57
CA LYS A 183 -7.51 33.68 -15.95
C LYS A 183 -6.63 33.01 -17.00
N ALA A 184 -6.30 33.74 -18.07
CA ALA A 184 -5.37 33.29 -19.12
C ALA A 184 -5.70 31.90 -19.72
N GLY A 185 -6.99 31.56 -19.89
CA GLY A 185 -7.40 30.28 -20.48
C GLY A 185 -7.58 29.12 -19.49
N SER A 186 -7.21 29.32 -18.22
CA SER A 186 -7.26 28.28 -17.18
C SER A 186 -8.12 28.69 -15.99
N TYR A 187 -8.67 27.69 -15.31
CA TYR A 187 -9.31 27.84 -14.01
C TYR A 187 -8.29 27.62 -12.90
N HIS A 188 -8.36 28.45 -11.86
CA HIS A 188 -7.46 28.40 -10.72
C HIS A 188 -8.29 28.45 -9.43
N LEU A 189 -7.86 27.71 -8.41
CA LEU A 189 -8.37 27.90 -7.05
C LEU A 189 -7.60 29.07 -6.42
N VAL A 190 -8.32 30.08 -5.96
CA VAL A 190 -7.75 31.27 -5.31
C VAL A 190 -8.26 31.33 -3.89
N THR A 191 -7.33 31.44 -2.95
CA THR A 191 -7.60 31.52 -1.52
C THR A 191 -6.52 32.33 -0.82
N SER A 192 -6.86 32.90 0.34
CA SER A 192 -5.89 33.48 1.28
C SER A 192 -5.26 32.46 2.23
N GLU A 193 -5.80 31.24 2.24
CA GLU A 193 -5.36 30.12 3.07
C GLU A 193 -4.06 29.51 2.53
N GLU A 194 -3.16 29.07 3.41
CA GLU A 194 -2.00 28.27 2.98
C GLU A 194 -2.47 26.84 2.68
N ILE A 195 -2.30 26.40 1.43
CA ILE A 195 -2.69 25.05 1.00
C ILE A 195 -1.49 24.12 1.12
N THR A 196 -1.67 23.01 1.85
CA THR A 196 -0.72 21.90 1.88
C THR A 196 -1.36 20.66 1.30
N VAL A 197 -0.68 20.01 0.35
CA VAL A 197 -1.15 18.79 -0.29
C VAL A 197 -0.15 17.68 0.03
N ASP A 198 -0.62 16.57 0.57
CA ASP A 198 0.20 15.40 0.90
C ASP A 198 0.98 14.89 -0.32
N ALA A 199 0.36 14.85 -1.50
CA ALA A 199 0.98 14.46 -2.76
C ALA A 199 2.20 15.33 -3.13
N PHE A 200 2.10 16.65 -2.99
CA PHE A 200 3.23 17.56 -3.24
C PHE A 200 4.32 17.44 -2.18
N ARG A 201 3.93 17.28 -0.90
CA ARG A 201 4.89 17.07 0.17
C ARG A 201 5.66 15.78 -0.01
N PHE A 202 4.97 14.72 -0.41
CA PHE A 202 5.58 13.45 -0.76
C PHE A 202 6.56 13.63 -1.92
N GLN A 203 6.12 14.21 -3.03
CA GLN A 203 6.96 14.44 -4.20
C GLN A 203 8.24 15.20 -3.87
N GLN A 204 8.12 16.36 -3.22
CA GLN A 204 9.27 17.17 -2.84
C GLN A 204 10.23 16.42 -1.91
N THR A 205 9.68 15.66 -0.95
CA THR A 205 10.49 14.89 -0.01
C THR A 205 11.17 13.70 -0.69
N ALA A 206 10.49 13.04 -1.63
CA ALA A 206 11.00 11.92 -2.41
C ALA A 206 12.15 12.38 -3.33
N GLU A 207 11.96 13.47 -4.07
CA GLU A 207 13.01 14.07 -4.92
C GLU A 207 14.26 14.42 -4.09
N GLN A 208 14.07 15.13 -2.97
CA GLN A 208 15.17 15.46 -2.05
C GLN A 208 15.83 14.21 -1.47
N ALA A 209 15.03 13.20 -1.08
CA ALA A 209 15.55 11.96 -0.52
C ALA A 209 16.39 11.21 -1.55
N LEU A 210 15.94 11.09 -2.80
CA LEU A 210 16.62 10.34 -3.85
C LEU A 210 17.94 11.00 -4.29
N GLU A 211 18.05 12.32 -4.21
CA GLU A 211 19.27 13.08 -4.47
C GLU A 211 20.25 13.15 -3.28
N ALA A 212 19.74 13.03 -2.05
CA ALA A 212 20.53 13.14 -0.83
C ALA A 212 21.59 12.02 -0.71
N GLN A 213 22.68 12.35 -0.01
CA GLN A 213 23.78 11.43 0.30
C GLN A 213 24.12 11.49 1.80
N GLY A 214 24.70 10.41 2.33
CA GLY A 214 25.11 10.34 3.73
C GLY A 214 23.93 10.11 4.68
N ASP A 215 24.09 10.51 5.94
CA ASP A 215 23.20 10.05 7.01
C ASP A 215 21.79 10.63 6.97
N GLU A 216 21.60 11.85 6.43
CA GLU A 216 20.27 12.47 6.30
C GLU A 216 19.38 11.76 5.28
N ARG A 217 19.98 10.99 4.36
CA ARG A 217 19.29 10.29 3.29
C ARG A 217 18.22 9.33 3.82
N ILE A 218 18.53 8.59 4.89
CA ILE A 218 17.61 7.61 5.47
C ILE A 218 16.38 8.31 6.08
N ASP A 219 16.60 9.38 6.83
CA ASP A 219 15.51 10.11 7.49
C ASP A 219 14.58 10.76 6.46
N LEU A 220 15.13 11.26 5.35
CA LEU A 220 14.34 11.79 4.23
C LEU A 220 13.56 10.69 3.50
N LEU A 221 14.20 9.56 3.19
CA LEU A 221 13.54 8.41 2.56
C LEU A 221 12.39 7.87 3.39
N GLU A 222 12.59 7.75 4.70
CA GLU A 222 11.51 7.34 5.61
C GLU A 222 10.39 8.35 5.65
N SER A 223 10.72 9.63 5.74
CA SER A 223 9.71 10.69 5.72
C SER A 223 8.88 10.63 4.44
N ALA A 224 9.49 10.38 3.28
CA ALA A 224 8.78 10.16 2.03
C ALA A 224 7.87 8.91 2.11
N CYS A 225 8.40 7.77 2.59
CA CYS A 225 7.63 6.54 2.75
C CYS A 225 6.47 6.66 3.76
N ASP A 226 6.55 7.59 4.70
CA ASP A 226 5.50 7.87 5.69
C ASP A 226 4.40 8.80 5.19
N LEU A 227 4.71 9.65 4.21
CA LEU A 227 3.71 10.50 3.56
C LEU A 227 2.79 9.70 2.62
N TYR A 228 3.31 8.65 1.99
CA TYR A 228 2.52 7.77 1.13
C TYR A 228 1.68 6.79 1.97
N ASN A 229 0.35 6.99 1.98
CA ASN A 229 -0.60 6.23 2.82
C ASN A 229 -1.66 5.45 2.03
N GLY A 230 -1.39 5.18 0.76
CA GLY A 230 -2.27 4.43 -0.14
C GLY A 230 -2.29 5.04 -1.54
N ASP A 231 -3.02 4.42 -2.46
CA ASP A 231 -3.12 4.89 -3.83
C ASP A 231 -3.61 6.34 -3.92
N PHE A 232 -3.15 7.05 -4.94
CA PHE A 232 -3.60 8.40 -5.23
C PHE A 232 -5.05 8.39 -5.72
N LEU A 233 -5.94 9.05 -4.97
CA LEU A 233 -7.37 9.22 -5.28
C LEU A 233 -8.05 7.92 -5.81
N PRO A 234 -8.10 6.83 -5.02
CA PRO A 234 -8.56 5.52 -5.49
C PRO A 234 -10.00 5.53 -6.00
N HIS A 235 -10.86 6.45 -5.51
CA HIS A 235 -12.23 6.63 -6.02
C HIS A 235 -12.29 7.23 -7.44
N LEU A 236 -11.17 7.71 -7.98
CA LEU A 236 -11.02 8.21 -9.35
C LEU A 236 -10.14 7.28 -10.22
N ALA A 237 -9.94 6.02 -9.85
CA ALA A 237 -9.11 5.08 -10.62
C ALA A 237 -9.58 4.87 -12.09
N GLY A 238 -10.81 5.25 -12.43
CA GLY A 238 -11.34 5.25 -13.81
C GLY A 238 -11.16 6.57 -14.58
N CYS A 239 -10.51 7.57 -14.00
CA CYS A 239 -10.23 8.86 -14.65
C CYS A 239 -8.78 8.91 -15.14
N ASP A 240 -8.56 9.20 -16.42
CA ASP A 240 -7.22 9.13 -17.04
C ASP A 240 -6.17 9.96 -16.31
N TRP A 241 -6.49 11.23 -16.00
CA TRP A 241 -5.54 12.11 -15.31
C TRP A 241 -5.12 11.57 -13.92
N ALA A 242 -6.06 10.97 -13.19
CA ALA A 242 -5.81 10.43 -11.86
C ALA A 242 -5.04 9.11 -11.94
N MET A 243 -5.30 8.30 -12.98
CA MET A 243 -4.56 7.06 -13.24
C MET A 243 -3.09 7.36 -13.57
N VAL A 244 -2.81 8.35 -14.42
CA VAL A 244 -1.44 8.77 -14.74
C VAL A 244 -0.71 9.24 -13.48
N ALA A 245 -1.34 10.09 -12.67
CA ALA A 245 -0.77 10.54 -11.40
C ALA A 245 -0.56 9.38 -10.40
N ALA A 246 -1.49 8.43 -10.32
CA ALA A 246 -1.37 7.27 -9.44
C ALA A 246 -0.20 6.37 -9.81
N VAL A 247 0.02 6.11 -11.11
CA VAL A 247 1.19 5.35 -11.58
C VAL A 247 2.48 6.09 -11.22
N TYR A 248 2.57 7.39 -11.50
CA TYR A 248 3.73 8.20 -11.16
C TYR A 248 4.08 8.14 -9.67
N TYR A 249 3.11 8.39 -8.78
CA TYR A 249 3.37 8.37 -7.34
C TYR A 249 3.70 6.98 -6.81
N LYS A 250 3.13 5.94 -7.40
CA LYS A 250 3.43 4.55 -7.05
C LYS A 250 4.85 4.17 -7.44
N GLU A 251 5.31 4.55 -8.63
CA GLU A 251 6.69 4.34 -9.06
C GLU A 251 7.67 5.07 -8.15
N GLU A 252 7.36 6.31 -7.77
CA GLU A 252 8.25 7.10 -6.92
C GLU A 252 8.29 6.64 -5.46
N TYR A 253 7.16 6.12 -4.96
CA TYR A 253 7.12 5.42 -3.69
C TYR A 253 7.97 4.15 -3.73
N ALA A 254 7.87 3.34 -4.80
CA ALA A 254 8.67 2.15 -4.96
C ALA A 254 10.17 2.48 -5.01
N ALA A 255 10.57 3.55 -5.72
CA ALA A 255 11.95 4.02 -5.75
C ALA A 255 12.47 4.39 -4.35
N CYS A 256 11.67 5.12 -3.56
CA CYS A 256 12.02 5.47 -2.18
C CYS A 256 12.16 4.22 -1.29
N VAL A 257 11.22 3.27 -1.36
CA VAL A 257 11.27 2.03 -0.57
C VAL A 257 12.50 1.21 -0.94
N HIS A 258 12.80 1.03 -2.23
CA HIS A 258 13.98 0.30 -2.68
C HIS A 258 15.28 0.96 -2.21
N ALA A 259 15.39 2.29 -2.36
CA ALA A 259 16.55 3.03 -1.89
C ALA A 259 16.74 2.89 -0.36
N LEU A 260 15.64 2.99 0.41
CA LEU A 260 15.67 2.82 1.85
C LEU A 260 16.07 1.41 2.25
N CYS A 261 15.49 0.39 1.64
CA CYS A 261 15.86 -0.99 1.91
C CYS A 261 17.32 -1.28 1.56
N ALA A 262 17.87 -0.66 0.51
CA ALA A 262 19.29 -0.78 0.17
C ALA A 262 20.19 -0.17 1.26
N GLU A 263 19.88 1.04 1.74
CA GLU A 263 20.61 1.69 2.85
C GLU A 263 20.54 0.87 4.15
N LEU A 264 19.35 0.39 4.50
CA LEU A 264 19.14 -0.43 5.70
C LEU A 264 19.86 -1.78 5.61
N SER A 265 19.88 -2.40 4.42
CA SER A 265 20.61 -3.65 4.18
C SER A 265 22.12 -3.48 4.37
N GLN A 266 22.70 -2.39 3.86
CA GLN A 266 24.13 -2.10 4.05
C GLN A 266 24.48 -1.92 5.54
N ARG A 267 23.56 -1.36 6.32
CA ARG A 267 23.68 -1.16 7.77
C ARG A 267 23.26 -2.38 8.59
N GLN A 268 22.79 -3.45 7.95
CA GLN A 268 22.25 -4.65 8.58
C GLN A 268 21.06 -4.38 9.53
N ASP A 269 20.30 -3.30 9.30
CA ASP A 269 19.09 -2.98 10.07
C ASP A 269 17.86 -3.72 9.50
N TRP A 270 17.93 -5.05 9.58
CA TRP A 270 16.92 -5.95 9.04
C TRP A 270 15.54 -5.79 9.69
N GLN A 271 15.51 -5.40 10.98
CA GLN A 271 14.26 -5.19 11.69
C GLN A 271 13.51 -3.97 11.16
N ARG A 272 14.22 -2.89 10.80
CA ARG A 272 13.62 -1.70 10.18
C ARG A 272 13.22 -1.98 8.74
N MET A 273 14.06 -2.68 7.99
CA MET A 273 13.75 -3.12 6.63
C MET A 273 12.47 -3.97 6.58
N LEU A 274 12.31 -4.93 7.50
CA LEU A 274 11.10 -5.74 7.61
C LEU A 274 9.84 -4.88 7.85
N ARG A 275 9.91 -3.87 8.74
CA ARG A 275 8.77 -2.97 8.99
C ARG A 275 8.36 -2.20 7.74
N ILE A 276 9.33 -1.63 7.04
CA ILE A 276 9.09 -0.85 5.82
C ILE A 276 8.50 -1.75 4.72
N ALA A 277 9.10 -2.90 4.46
CA ALA A 277 8.62 -3.84 3.44
C ALA A 277 7.23 -4.41 3.78
N THR A 278 6.93 -4.64 5.07
CA THR A 278 5.59 -5.06 5.51
C THR A 278 4.55 -3.96 5.28
N LYS A 279 4.89 -2.70 5.59
CA LYS A 279 4.02 -1.55 5.29
C LYS A 279 3.77 -1.41 3.79
N ALA A 280 4.82 -1.52 2.97
CA ALA A 280 4.72 -1.44 1.51
C ALA A 280 3.84 -2.55 0.94
N SER A 281 4.02 -3.80 1.39
CA SER A 281 3.18 -4.95 0.98
C SER A 281 1.70 -4.74 1.33
N GLY A 282 1.41 -4.15 2.50
CA GLY A 282 0.04 -3.82 2.91
C GLY A 282 -0.61 -2.68 2.12
N LEU A 283 0.17 -1.70 1.65
CA LEU A 283 -0.34 -0.57 0.84
C LEU A 283 -0.50 -0.95 -0.62
N CYS A 284 0.45 -1.70 -1.18
CA CYS A 284 0.48 -2.11 -2.56
C CYS A 284 1.02 -3.54 -2.67
N PRO A 285 0.15 -4.56 -2.65
CA PRO A 285 0.58 -5.96 -2.72
C PRO A 285 1.36 -6.25 -3.99
N GLN A 286 2.68 -6.36 -3.88
CA GLN A 286 3.61 -6.70 -4.94
C GLN A 286 4.63 -7.71 -4.41
N GLU A 287 5.03 -8.65 -5.27
CA GLU A 287 6.00 -9.71 -4.93
C GLU A 287 7.33 -9.14 -4.40
N ASP A 288 7.76 -8.00 -4.92
CA ASP A 288 9.01 -7.34 -4.53
C ASP A 288 9.08 -7.00 -3.04
N TRP A 289 7.96 -6.55 -2.44
CA TRP A 289 7.92 -6.22 -1.02
C TRP A 289 8.03 -7.48 -0.16
N ASP A 290 7.40 -8.57 -0.59
CA ASP A 290 7.45 -9.83 0.14
C ASP A 290 8.83 -10.49 0.02
N ILE A 291 9.52 -10.34 -1.11
CA ILE A 291 10.93 -10.74 -1.24
C ILE A 291 11.80 -10.00 -0.20
N LEU A 292 11.63 -8.68 -0.04
CA LEU A 292 12.38 -7.90 0.96
C LEU A 292 12.02 -8.32 2.39
N ARG A 293 10.75 -8.68 2.67
CA ARG A 293 10.34 -9.25 3.96
C ARG A 293 11.04 -10.56 4.24
N ILE A 294 11.05 -11.50 3.28
CA ILE A 294 11.70 -12.80 3.40
C ILE A 294 13.20 -12.64 3.62
N GLN A 295 13.86 -11.79 2.84
CA GLN A 295 15.30 -11.50 2.99
C GLN A 295 15.63 -10.93 4.38
N SER A 296 14.79 -10.02 4.89
CA SER A 296 14.97 -9.46 6.24
C SER A 296 14.82 -10.55 7.31
N LEU A 297 13.81 -11.42 7.19
CA LEU A 297 13.56 -12.52 8.12
C LEU A 297 14.67 -13.57 8.09
N LEU A 298 15.17 -13.92 6.91
CA LEU A 298 16.33 -14.79 6.71
C LEU A 298 17.57 -14.24 7.42
N ALA A 299 17.88 -12.95 7.24
CA ALA A 299 19.02 -12.31 7.88
C ALA A 299 18.89 -12.26 9.42
N MET A 300 17.66 -12.22 9.94
CA MET A 300 17.35 -12.30 11.37
C MET A 300 17.19 -13.74 11.88
N GLN A 301 17.41 -14.75 11.04
CA GLN A 301 17.27 -16.18 11.37
C GLN A 301 15.84 -16.58 11.78
N ARG A 302 14.83 -15.83 11.33
CA ARG A 302 13.41 -16.08 11.57
C ARG A 302 12.83 -16.93 10.43
N TYR A 303 13.36 -18.14 10.27
CA TYR A 303 13.13 -18.98 9.08
C TYR A 303 11.67 -19.41 8.90
N GLN A 304 10.99 -19.73 10.00
CA GLN A 304 9.59 -20.14 9.94
C GLN A 304 8.70 -19.03 9.38
N GLU A 305 8.86 -17.80 9.89
CA GLU A 305 8.13 -16.64 9.39
C GLU A 305 8.50 -16.32 7.93
N ALA A 306 9.76 -16.48 7.55
CA ALA A 306 10.20 -16.31 6.16
C ALA A 306 9.52 -17.33 5.23
N LYS A 307 9.37 -18.59 5.68
CA LYS A 307 8.67 -19.65 4.96
C LYS A 307 7.18 -19.34 4.81
N GLU A 308 6.53 -18.89 5.89
CA GLU A 308 5.11 -18.47 5.86
C GLU A 308 4.89 -17.37 4.82
N VAL A 309 5.71 -16.31 4.82
CA VAL A 309 5.61 -15.23 3.84
C VAL A 309 5.82 -15.74 2.41
N TYR A 310 6.78 -16.65 2.19
CA TYR A 310 6.98 -17.27 0.88
C TYR A 310 5.75 -18.06 0.42
N GLU A 311 5.21 -18.93 1.27
CA GLU A 311 4.05 -19.76 0.94
C GLU A 311 2.81 -18.92 0.66
N GLU A 312 2.53 -17.91 1.49
CA GLU A 312 1.46 -16.94 1.26
C GLU A 312 1.62 -16.23 -0.09
N THR A 313 2.83 -15.75 -0.39
CA THR A 313 3.11 -15.02 -1.63
C THR A 313 2.99 -15.92 -2.85
N ALA A 314 3.54 -17.13 -2.78
CA ALA A 314 3.50 -18.11 -3.87
C ALA A 314 2.07 -18.58 -4.17
N ASN A 315 1.28 -18.85 -3.12
CA ASN A 315 -0.13 -19.20 -3.26
C ASN A 315 -0.91 -18.04 -3.87
N ARG A 316 -0.68 -16.80 -3.42
CA ARG A 316 -1.32 -15.61 -4.00
C ARG A 316 -0.99 -15.43 -5.48
N MET A 317 0.28 -15.61 -5.89
CA MET A 317 0.69 -15.52 -7.30
C MET A 317 -0.04 -16.55 -8.17
N LEU A 318 -0.18 -17.79 -7.69
CA LEU A 318 -0.86 -18.84 -8.40
C LEU A 318 -2.39 -18.67 -8.41
N ASP A 319 -3.00 -18.45 -7.24
CA ASP A 319 -4.46 -18.48 -7.07
C ASP A 319 -5.13 -17.19 -7.57
N GLU A 320 -4.53 -16.02 -7.34
CA GLU A 320 -5.11 -14.74 -7.76
C GLU A 320 -4.67 -14.34 -9.17
N PHE A 321 -3.39 -14.53 -9.50
CA PHE A 321 -2.80 -14.02 -10.75
C PHE A 321 -2.60 -15.08 -11.82
N GLY A 322 -2.63 -16.38 -11.48
CA GLY A 322 -2.37 -17.49 -12.43
C GLY A 322 -0.95 -17.45 -12.99
N VAL A 323 0.00 -16.93 -12.21
CA VAL A 323 1.40 -16.81 -12.60
C VAL A 323 2.28 -17.54 -11.59
N LYS A 324 3.37 -18.12 -12.06
CA LYS A 324 4.33 -18.78 -11.19
C LYS A 324 5.14 -17.73 -10.41
N PRO A 325 5.58 -18.06 -9.17
CA PRO A 325 6.56 -17.28 -8.44
C PRO A 325 7.77 -16.91 -9.30
N SER A 326 8.27 -15.68 -9.17
CA SER A 326 9.46 -15.21 -9.88
C SER A 326 10.71 -15.97 -9.46
N ASP A 327 11.76 -15.91 -10.29
CA ASP A 327 13.07 -16.50 -9.97
C ASP A 327 13.68 -15.91 -8.68
N ARG A 328 13.40 -14.62 -8.40
CA ARG A 328 13.86 -13.95 -7.19
C ARG A 328 13.15 -14.49 -5.94
N LEU A 329 11.84 -14.72 -6.01
CA LEU A 329 11.10 -15.34 -4.92
C LEU A 329 11.52 -16.80 -4.72
N ASN A 330 11.71 -17.56 -5.80
CA ASN A 330 12.23 -18.94 -5.74
C ASN A 330 13.65 -19.02 -5.16
N GLU A 331 14.50 -18.02 -5.39
CA GLU A 331 15.83 -17.93 -4.77
C GLU A 331 15.73 -17.79 -3.24
N CYS A 332 14.75 -17.04 -2.72
CA CYS A 332 14.52 -16.97 -1.29
C CYS A 332 14.15 -18.35 -0.70
N MET A 333 13.37 -19.16 -1.42
CA MET A 333 13.08 -20.54 -0.99
C MET A 333 14.33 -21.41 -0.97
N ARG A 334 15.19 -21.32 -2.00
CA ARG A 334 16.48 -22.04 -1.99
C ARG A 334 17.36 -21.64 -0.81
N GLN A 335 17.34 -20.36 -0.41
CA GLN A 335 18.06 -19.90 0.77
C GLN A 335 17.49 -20.48 2.06
N LEU A 336 16.16 -20.57 2.20
CA LEU A 336 15.52 -21.26 3.32
C LEU A 336 15.94 -22.74 3.40
N GLU A 337 15.97 -23.43 2.26
CA GLU A 337 16.37 -24.85 2.19
C GLU A 337 17.85 -25.06 2.58
N ASN A 338 18.73 -24.12 2.25
CA ASN A 338 20.18 -24.22 2.52
C ASN A 338 20.58 -23.93 3.98
N VAL A 339 19.77 -23.17 4.73
CA VAL A 339 20.11 -22.74 6.09
C VAL A 339 19.73 -23.78 7.17
N LEU A 340 18.93 -24.79 6.82
CA LEU A 340 18.41 -25.79 7.74
C LEU A 340 19.42 -26.88 8.18
N PRO A 341 20.73 -26.75 7.91
CA PRO A 341 21.73 -27.10 8.94
C PRO A 341 22.84 -26.04 9.08
N SER A 342 22.86 -25.27 10.17
CA SER A 342 24.09 -24.56 10.56
C SER A 342 25.19 -25.60 10.84
N SER A 343 26.45 -25.32 10.47
CA SER A 343 27.58 -26.26 10.63
C SER A 343 27.93 -26.64 12.09
N LYS A 344 27.16 -26.17 13.08
CA LYS A 344 27.28 -26.47 14.52
C LYS A 344 26.04 -27.14 15.11
N ALA A 345 25.00 -27.41 14.33
CA ALA A 345 23.81 -28.08 14.84
C ALA A 345 24.13 -29.51 15.28
N SER A 346 23.67 -29.89 16.48
CA SER A 346 23.76 -31.28 16.92
C SER A 346 22.81 -32.16 16.10
N LEU A 347 23.06 -33.47 16.06
CA LEU A 347 22.20 -34.40 15.32
C LEU A 347 20.74 -34.31 15.80
N GLU A 348 20.53 -34.13 17.10
CA GLU A 348 19.22 -34.00 17.72
C GLU A 348 18.49 -32.73 17.24
N GLN A 349 19.20 -31.62 17.10
CA GLN A 349 18.64 -30.37 16.58
C GLN A 349 18.26 -30.50 15.10
N LEU A 350 19.08 -31.18 14.32
CA LEU A 350 18.78 -31.46 12.92
C LEU A 350 17.58 -32.41 12.77
N GLN A 351 17.47 -33.41 13.63
CA GLN A 351 16.32 -34.31 13.63
C GLN A 351 15.02 -33.60 13.99
N GLU A 352 15.03 -32.65 14.94
CA GLU A 352 13.84 -31.84 15.23
C GLU A 352 13.47 -30.90 14.08
N VAL A 353 14.44 -30.32 13.37
CA VAL A 353 14.19 -29.50 12.17
C VAL A 353 13.62 -30.33 11.01
N LEU A 354 14.13 -31.55 10.82
CA LEU A 354 13.68 -32.46 9.75
C LEU A 354 12.37 -33.17 10.07
N LYS A 355 11.89 -33.04 11.31
CA LYS A 355 10.66 -33.67 11.77
C LYS A 355 9.46 -32.91 11.23
N GLU A 356 8.55 -33.65 10.64
CA GLU A 356 7.24 -33.14 10.24
C GLU A 356 6.49 -32.65 11.50
N GLU A 357 6.24 -31.33 11.59
CA GLU A 357 5.59 -30.71 12.76
C GLU A 357 4.14 -31.19 12.92
N ASP A 358 3.42 -31.34 11.81
CA ASP A 358 2.03 -31.74 11.76
C ASP A 358 1.92 -33.11 11.08
N VAL A 359 1.82 -34.17 11.89
CA VAL A 359 1.64 -35.55 11.39
C VAL A 359 0.18 -35.72 10.94
N SER A 360 -0.18 -35.03 9.87
CA SER A 360 -1.52 -35.11 9.27
C SER A 360 -1.77 -36.51 8.70
N ARG A 361 -3.04 -36.92 8.68
CA ARG A 361 -3.47 -38.14 7.98
C ARG A 361 -3.69 -37.79 6.50
N GLY A 362 -2.64 -37.87 5.68
CA GLY A 362 -2.75 -37.63 4.24
C GLY A 362 -1.40 -37.68 3.53
N ALA A 363 -1.39 -37.48 2.22
CA ALA A 363 -0.15 -37.37 1.44
C ALA A 363 0.65 -36.12 1.80
N TYR A 364 1.96 -36.20 1.63
CA TYR A 364 2.86 -35.08 1.84
C TYR A 364 2.77 -34.11 0.64
N TYR A 365 2.39 -32.86 0.88
CA TYR A 365 2.46 -31.80 -0.12
C TYR A 365 3.86 -31.20 -0.16
N CYS A 366 4.42 -31.02 -1.36
CA CYS A 366 5.63 -30.23 -1.52
C CYS A 366 5.56 -29.28 -2.71
N PRO A 367 6.28 -28.13 -2.67
CA PRO A 367 6.46 -27.27 -3.82
C PRO A 367 7.08 -28.02 -5.01
N PHE A 368 6.74 -27.61 -6.24
CA PHE A 368 7.19 -28.28 -7.46
C PHE A 368 8.72 -28.44 -7.57
N PRO A 369 9.57 -27.47 -7.17
CA PRO A 369 11.02 -27.67 -7.15
C PRO A 369 11.45 -28.86 -6.28
N SER A 370 10.94 -28.94 -5.04
CA SER A 370 11.24 -30.03 -4.10
C SER A 370 10.69 -31.38 -4.58
N PHE A 371 9.60 -31.38 -5.37
CA PHE A 371 9.05 -32.59 -6.00
C PHE A 371 10.02 -33.20 -7.01
N ILE A 372 10.77 -32.39 -7.76
CA ILE A 372 11.76 -32.88 -8.74
C ILE A 372 12.84 -33.72 -8.04
N ASP A 373 13.39 -33.22 -6.94
CA ASP A 373 14.45 -33.90 -6.21
C ASP A 373 13.93 -35.13 -5.45
N THR A 374 12.69 -35.06 -4.97
CA THR A 374 11.97 -36.21 -4.42
C THR A 374 11.81 -37.31 -5.46
N TYR A 375 11.31 -36.99 -6.67
CA TYR A 375 11.16 -37.95 -7.76
C TYR A 375 12.49 -38.63 -8.12
N ARG A 376 13.56 -37.84 -8.25
CA ARG A 376 14.91 -38.34 -8.52
C ARG A 376 15.41 -39.28 -7.42
N THR A 377 15.17 -38.92 -6.16
CA THR A 377 15.55 -39.72 -4.99
C THR A 377 14.82 -41.06 -4.97
N VAL A 378 13.49 -41.04 -5.14
CA VAL A 378 12.67 -42.26 -5.20
C VAL A 378 13.10 -43.13 -6.37
N SER A 379 13.29 -42.57 -7.57
CA SER A 379 13.75 -43.33 -8.75
C SER A 379 15.04 -44.11 -8.46
N ARG A 380 16.01 -43.47 -7.80
CA ARG A 380 17.29 -44.12 -7.42
C ARG A 380 17.12 -45.18 -6.34
N MET A 381 16.19 -45.00 -5.41
CA MET A 381 15.91 -45.99 -4.36
C MET A 381 15.26 -47.26 -4.94
N LEU A 382 14.39 -47.12 -5.94
CA LEU A 382 13.69 -48.25 -6.58
C LEU A 382 14.67 -49.21 -7.29
N GLU A 383 15.76 -48.70 -7.85
CA GLU A 383 16.81 -49.52 -8.49
C GLU A 383 17.41 -50.58 -7.53
N ARG A 384 17.34 -50.32 -6.22
CA ARG A 384 17.99 -51.14 -5.19
C ARG A 384 17.02 -51.93 -4.32
N SER A 385 15.77 -51.48 -4.19
CA SER A 385 14.82 -52.02 -3.21
C SER A 385 13.86 -53.07 -3.78
N GLY A 386 13.74 -53.17 -5.11
CA GLY A 386 12.73 -54.02 -5.76
C GLY A 386 11.29 -53.56 -5.54
N GLN A 387 11.09 -52.38 -4.93
CA GLN A 387 9.78 -51.76 -4.80
C GLN A 387 9.34 -51.14 -6.14
N SER A 388 8.07 -50.77 -6.24
CA SER A 388 7.51 -50.06 -7.39
C SER A 388 6.90 -48.73 -6.96
N ALA A 389 6.99 -47.74 -7.84
CA ALA A 389 6.34 -46.45 -7.69
C ALA A 389 5.76 -46.00 -9.04
N TYR A 390 4.73 -45.16 -8.98
CA TYR A 390 4.05 -44.60 -10.15
C TYR A 390 3.97 -43.09 -10.04
N LEU A 391 4.25 -42.41 -11.15
CA LEU A 391 3.94 -41.00 -11.33
C LEU A 391 2.54 -40.88 -11.93
N MET A 392 1.67 -40.17 -11.24
CA MET A 392 0.33 -39.82 -11.68
C MET A 392 0.25 -38.33 -11.95
N MET A 393 -0.29 -37.97 -13.10
CA MET A 393 -0.63 -36.60 -13.48
C MET A 393 -2.14 -36.48 -13.53
N CYS A 394 -2.70 -35.52 -12.80
CA CYS A 394 -4.12 -35.24 -12.73
C CYS A 394 -4.40 -33.83 -13.24
N TRP A 395 -5.42 -33.63 -14.07
CA TRP A 395 -5.86 -32.30 -14.49
C TRP A 395 -7.38 -32.22 -14.60
N VAL A 396 -7.92 -31.00 -14.54
CA VAL A 396 -9.38 -30.79 -14.50
C VAL A 396 -9.87 -30.11 -15.78
N THR A 397 -11.00 -30.57 -16.31
CA THR A 397 -11.72 -29.93 -17.41
C THR A 397 -13.15 -29.59 -17.00
N ASP A 398 -13.84 -28.80 -17.81
CA ASP A 398 -15.29 -28.66 -17.70
C ASP A 398 -16.02 -29.98 -18.03
N LYS A 399 -17.35 -29.98 -17.87
CA LYS A 399 -18.24 -31.09 -18.22
C LYS A 399 -18.23 -31.50 -19.70
N GLN A 400 -17.72 -30.65 -20.59
CA GLN A 400 -17.63 -30.89 -22.03
C GLN A 400 -16.24 -31.42 -22.43
N GLY A 401 -15.30 -31.50 -21.48
CA GLY A 401 -13.92 -31.93 -21.72
C GLY A 401 -12.99 -30.79 -22.14
N HIS A 402 -13.44 -29.54 -22.12
CA HIS A 402 -12.62 -28.38 -22.44
C HIS A 402 -11.87 -27.87 -21.22
N ARG A 403 -10.70 -27.27 -21.46
CA ARG A 403 -9.92 -26.61 -20.42
C ARG A 403 -10.76 -25.51 -19.77
N ILE A 404 -10.71 -25.41 -18.44
CA ILE A 404 -11.42 -24.36 -17.71
C ILE A 404 -10.65 -23.05 -17.89
N GLU A 405 -11.14 -22.17 -18.76
CA GLU A 405 -10.49 -20.88 -19.03
C GLU A 405 -10.84 -19.81 -17.97
N GLN A 406 -12.01 -19.95 -17.32
CA GLN A 406 -12.45 -18.97 -16.33
C GLN A 406 -11.68 -19.14 -15.01
N ARG A 407 -10.74 -18.24 -14.74
CA ARG A 407 -9.86 -18.26 -13.55
C ARG A 407 -10.60 -18.41 -12.22
N GLY A 408 -11.73 -17.71 -12.05
CA GLY A 408 -12.54 -17.81 -10.84
C GLY A 408 -13.10 -19.21 -10.58
N GLN A 409 -13.36 -20.00 -11.63
CA GLN A 409 -13.79 -21.40 -11.46
C GLN A 409 -12.62 -22.30 -11.04
N VAL A 410 -11.43 -22.10 -11.63
CA VAL A 410 -10.21 -22.86 -11.27
C VAL A 410 -9.84 -22.61 -9.82
N ALA A 411 -9.82 -21.35 -9.37
CA ALA A 411 -9.52 -20.97 -8.00
C ALA A 411 -10.54 -21.55 -6.98
N GLN A 412 -11.77 -21.81 -7.40
CA GLN A 412 -12.78 -22.45 -6.55
C GLN A 412 -12.62 -23.98 -6.47
N VAL A 413 -12.26 -24.62 -7.58
CA VAL A 413 -12.22 -26.09 -7.71
C VAL A 413 -10.91 -26.68 -7.22
N MET A 414 -9.78 -26.08 -7.59
CA MET A 414 -8.46 -26.68 -7.39
C MET A 414 -8.08 -26.88 -5.91
N PRO A 415 -8.41 -25.98 -4.96
CA PRO A 415 -8.19 -26.25 -3.54
C PRO A 415 -8.94 -27.50 -3.05
N GLN A 416 -10.17 -27.70 -3.53
CA GLN A 416 -10.98 -28.89 -3.17
C GLN A 416 -10.40 -30.17 -3.77
N VAL A 417 -9.84 -30.09 -4.99
CA VAL A 417 -9.13 -31.22 -5.61
C VAL A 417 -7.84 -31.53 -4.84
N GLY A 418 -7.09 -30.51 -4.44
CA GLY A 418 -5.90 -30.67 -3.61
C GLY A 418 -6.22 -31.35 -2.28
N GLU A 419 -7.27 -30.92 -1.59
CA GLU A 419 -7.74 -31.51 -0.33
C GLU A 419 -8.21 -32.96 -0.52
N ALA A 420 -8.92 -33.25 -1.62
CA ALA A 420 -9.32 -34.61 -1.95
C ALA A 420 -8.11 -35.53 -2.19
N ILE A 421 -7.10 -35.04 -2.90
CA ILE A 421 -5.84 -35.76 -3.14
C ILE A 421 -5.11 -36.00 -1.81
N HIS A 422 -4.95 -34.96 -0.99
CA HIS A 422 -4.30 -35.06 0.33
C HIS A 422 -4.95 -36.14 1.19
N SER A 423 -6.28 -36.08 1.32
CA SER A 423 -7.08 -36.99 2.17
C SER A 423 -7.17 -38.43 1.63
N ALA A 424 -7.17 -38.61 0.31
CA ALA A 424 -7.33 -39.93 -0.31
C ALA A 424 -6.05 -40.77 -0.29
N LEU A 425 -4.90 -40.10 -0.26
CA LEU A 425 -3.59 -40.73 -0.40
C LEU A 425 -2.98 -41.15 0.95
N ARG A 426 -2.00 -42.05 0.88
CA ARG A 426 -1.29 -42.52 2.07
C ARG A 426 -0.20 -41.53 2.44
N ARG A 427 0.24 -41.56 3.70
CA ARG A 427 1.35 -40.73 4.21
C ARG A 427 2.66 -40.86 3.44
N GLY A 428 2.92 -42.02 2.83
CA GLY A 428 4.10 -42.24 1.99
C GLY A 428 3.98 -41.72 0.55
N ASP A 429 2.81 -41.24 0.16
CA ASP A 429 2.58 -40.65 -1.15
C ASP A 429 2.87 -39.15 -1.09
N ILE A 430 3.37 -38.59 -2.20
CA ILE A 430 3.80 -37.19 -2.28
C ILE A 430 3.09 -36.53 -3.44
N TYR A 431 2.64 -35.28 -3.29
CA TYR A 431 1.98 -34.56 -4.37
C TYR A 431 2.39 -33.09 -4.44
N THR A 432 2.23 -32.51 -5.62
CA THR A 432 2.54 -31.11 -5.90
C THR A 432 1.59 -30.54 -6.96
N ARG A 433 1.35 -29.23 -6.93
CA ARG A 433 0.63 -28.50 -7.99
C ARG A 433 1.66 -27.99 -9.00
N ALA A 434 1.66 -28.57 -10.21
CA ALA A 434 2.68 -28.27 -11.24
C ALA A 434 2.27 -27.10 -12.16
N GLU A 435 0.97 -26.96 -12.39
CA GLU A 435 0.32 -25.88 -13.16
C GLU A 435 -1.04 -25.55 -12.51
N ASP A 436 -1.68 -24.46 -12.94
CA ASP A 436 -2.93 -23.95 -12.36
C ASP A 436 -4.04 -25.00 -12.32
N ASP A 437 -4.12 -25.87 -13.33
CA ASP A 437 -5.14 -26.90 -13.52
C ASP A 437 -4.59 -28.33 -13.36
N ARG A 438 -3.36 -28.50 -12.83
CA ARG A 438 -2.66 -29.79 -12.83
C ARG A 438 -1.91 -30.12 -11.54
N PHE A 439 -2.14 -31.34 -11.05
CA PHE A 439 -1.37 -31.95 -9.98
C PHE A 439 -0.48 -33.08 -10.51
N LEU A 440 0.68 -33.24 -9.86
CA LEU A 440 1.52 -34.42 -9.98
C LEU A 440 1.55 -35.14 -8.64
N ILE A 441 1.50 -36.47 -8.69
CA ILE A 441 1.43 -37.34 -7.53
C ILE A 441 2.44 -38.47 -7.73
N LEU A 442 3.30 -38.69 -6.75
CA LEU A 442 4.24 -39.78 -6.67
C LEU A 442 3.71 -40.82 -5.69
N LEU A 443 3.21 -41.94 -6.23
CA LEU A 443 2.64 -43.04 -5.47
C LEU A 443 3.71 -44.09 -5.19
N THR A 444 4.01 -44.35 -3.92
CA THR A 444 5.11 -45.25 -3.53
C THR A 444 4.58 -46.58 -2.99
N GLY A 445 5.29 -47.67 -3.29
CA GLY A 445 4.91 -49.02 -2.80
C GLY A 445 3.58 -49.52 -3.37
N ILE A 446 3.24 -49.12 -4.60
CA ILE A 446 2.01 -49.50 -5.28
C ILE A 446 2.30 -50.24 -6.59
N ASN A 447 1.49 -51.24 -6.90
CA ASN A 447 1.54 -51.97 -8.16
C ASN A 447 0.51 -51.43 -9.17
N ARG A 448 0.64 -51.85 -10.43
CA ARG A 448 -0.22 -51.39 -11.54
C ARG A 448 -1.71 -51.62 -11.31
N GLU A 449 -2.06 -52.72 -10.65
CA GLU A 449 -3.44 -53.15 -10.42
C GLU A 449 -4.15 -52.28 -9.38
N ASN A 450 -3.42 -51.85 -8.35
CA ASN A 450 -3.96 -51.04 -7.27
C ASN A 450 -4.05 -49.54 -7.61
N CYS A 451 -3.48 -49.11 -8.74
CA CYS A 451 -3.55 -47.71 -9.19
C CYS A 451 -4.98 -47.19 -9.39
N SER A 452 -5.92 -48.01 -9.86
CA SER A 452 -7.33 -47.60 -10.04
C SER A 452 -8.04 -47.34 -8.71
N ILE A 453 -7.63 -48.02 -7.64
CA ILE A 453 -8.16 -47.81 -6.28
C ILE A 453 -7.81 -46.40 -5.79
N VAL A 454 -6.66 -45.87 -6.20
CA VAL A 454 -6.24 -44.51 -5.83
C VAL A 454 -7.22 -43.47 -6.40
N ILE A 455 -7.56 -43.59 -7.67
CA ILE A 455 -8.51 -42.69 -8.32
C ILE A 455 -9.89 -42.78 -7.68
N GLN A 456 -10.36 -43.98 -7.35
CA GLN A 456 -11.66 -44.14 -6.67
C GLN A 456 -11.69 -43.45 -5.30
N ARG A 457 -10.59 -43.54 -4.53
CA ARG A 457 -10.50 -42.83 -3.24
C ARG A 457 -10.53 -41.31 -3.41
N ILE A 458 -9.83 -40.79 -4.43
CA ILE A 458 -9.84 -39.34 -4.74
C ILE A 458 -11.26 -38.91 -5.13
N ASP A 459 -11.96 -39.72 -5.93
CA ASP A 459 -13.36 -39.49 -6.30
C ASP A 459 -14.30 -39.47 -5.08
N ASP A 460 -14.19 -40.46 -4.19
CA ASP A 460 -15.00 -40.55 -2.98
C ASP A 460 -14.76 -39.35 -2.04
N CYS A 461 -13.48 -38.97 -1.85
CA CYS A 461 -13.09 -37.81 -1.04
C CYS A 461 -13.61 -36.50 -1.63
N TYR A 462 -13.43 -36.28 -2.94
CA TYR A 462 -13.91 -35.08 -3.61
C TYR A 462 -15.44 -34.98 -3.54
N THR A 463 -16.13 -36.08 -3.82
CA THR A 463 -17.60 -36.16 -3.74
C THR A 463 -18.08 -35.84 -2.31
N ALA A 464 -17.38 -36.32 -1.28
CA ALA A 464 -17.69 -36.00 0.11
C ALA A 464 -17.49 -34.51 0.44
N LEU A 465 -16.39 -33.90 0.00
CA LEU A 465 -16.10 -32.47 0.19
C LEU A 465 -17.13 -31.57 -0.51
N ARG A 466 -17.70 -32.04 -1.62
CA ARG A 466 -18.71 -31.29 -2.38
C ARG A 466 -20.14 -31.44 -1.84
N ARG A 467 -20.41 -32.34 -0.89
CA ARG A 467 -21.75 -32.52 -0.29
C ARG A 467 -22.21 -31.22 0.39
N GLY A 468 -23.14 -30.51 -0.25
CA GLY A 468 -23.70 -29.24 0.25
C GLY A 468 -23.14 -27.97 -0.41
N SER A 469 -22.16 -28.10 -1.30
CA SER A 469 -21.51 -26.96 -1.99
C SER A 469 -21.97 -26.83 -3.45
N ARG A 470 -22.44 -25.64 -3.86
CA ARG A 470 -22.73 -25.32 -5.27
C ARG A 470 -21.45 -24.87 -5.98
N GLY A 471 -20.66 -25.82 -6.48
CA GLY A 471 -19.48 -25.56 -7.33
C GLY A 471 -19.73 -25.93 -8.80
N PRO A 472 -18.89 -25.47 -9.74
CA PRO A 472 -19.00 -25.83 -11.16
C PRO A 472 -18.80 -27.35 -11.37
N ALA A 473 -19.53 -27.92 -12.34
CA ALA A 473 -19.39 -29.32 -12.72
C ALA A 473 -18.11 -29.51 -13.54
N VAL A 474 -17.24 -30.43 -13.10
CA VAL A 474 -15.90 -30.62 -13.64
C VAL A 474 -15.58 -32.09 -13.82
N THR A 475 -14.61 -32.42 -14.67
CA THR A 475 -14.12 -33.78 -14.86
C THR A 475 -12.63 -33.85 -14.52
N LEU A 476 -12.25 -34.76 -13.63
CA LEU A 476 -10.86 -35.08 -13.34
C LEU A 476 -10.35 -36.07 -14.37
N HIS A 477 -9.28 -35.73 -15.06
CA HIS A 477 -8.54 -36.63 -15.93
C HIS A 477 -7.25 -37.03 -15.26
N TYR A 478 -6.79 -38.25 -15.54
CA TYR A 478 -5.51 -38.72 -15.03
C TYR A 478 -4.72 -39.52 -16.05
N LYS A 479 -3.40 -39.50 -15.88
CA LYS A 479 -2.46 -40.34 -16.60
C LYS A 479 -1.38 -40.84 -15.64
N MET A 480 -1.00 -42.10 -15.77
CA MET A 480 -0.03 -42.75 -14.90
C MET A 480 1.07 -43.44 -15.69
N ALA A 481 2.29 -43.34 -15.18
CA ALA A 481 3.46 -44.03 -15.70
C ALA A 481 4.29 -44.62 -14.54
N PRO A 482 4.96 -45.77 -14.72
CA PRO A 482 5.91 -46.27 -13.74
C PRO A 482 7.09 -45.32 -13.59
N VAL A 483 7.67 -45.26 -12.40
CA VAL A 483 8.92 -44.53 -12.15
C VAL A 483 10.10 -45.39 -12.60
N GLY A 484 11.01 -44.83 -13.41
CA GLY A 484 12.22 -45.52 -13.90
C GLY A 484 12.06 -46.29 -15.21
N ASP A 485 10.87 -46.79 -15.56
CA ASP A 485 10.55 -47.40 -16.87
C ASP A 485 9.61 -46.48 -17.66
N MET A 486 10.16 -45.84 -18.71
CA MET A 486 9.45 -44.86 -19.54
C MET A 486 8.75 -45.48 -20.75
N SER A 487 8.63 -46.81 -20.82
CA SER A 487 7.96 -47.47 -21.95
C SER A 487 6.46 -47.10 -22.04
N PRO A 488 5.98 -46.53 -23.17
CA PRO A 488 4.59 -46.08 -23.30
C PRO A 488 3.53 -47.19 -23.15
N GLN A 489 3.95 -48.45 -23.31
CA GLN A 489 3.09 -49.63 -23.21
C GLN A 489 2.58 -49.88 -21.79
N GLN A 490 3.19 -49.27 -20.77
CA GLN A 490 2.80 -49.42 -19.37
C GLN A 490 1.87 -48.30 -18.86
N TRP A 491 1.57 -47.30 -19.69
CA TRP A 491 0.77 -46.15 -19.28
C TRP A 491 -0.70 -46.53 -19.03
N LYS A 492 -1.33 -45.86 -18.07
CA LYS A 492 -2.77 -45.92 -17.81
C LYS A 492 -3.36 -44.52 -17.83
N SER A 493 -4.54 -44.35 -18.42
CA SER A 493 -5.26 -43.08 -18.44
C SER A 493 -6.74 -43.30 -18.25
N GLY A 494 -7.43 -42.30 -17.70
CA GLY A 494 -8.87 -42.32 -17.52
C GLY A 494 -9.40 -40.98 -17.03
N SER A 495 -10.70 -40.91 -16.78
CA SER A 495 -11.38 -39.71 -16.31
C SER A 495 -12.53 -40.04 -15.36
N VAL A 496 -12.82 -39.14 -14.44
CA VAL A 496 -13.93 -39.21 -13.46
C VAL A 496 -14.73 -37.93 -13.53
N ASN A 497 -16.05 -38.04 -13.68
CA ASN A 497 -16.94 -36.89 -13.87
C ASN A 497 -17.59 -36.49 -12.53
N TRP A 498 -17.34 -35.26 -12.11
CA TRP A 498 -17.92 -34.64 -10.92
C TRP A 498 -19.02 -33.66 -11.33
N GLY A 499 -20.19 -34.22 -11.68
CA GLY A 499 -21.43 -33.51 -12.03
C GLY A 499 -21.92 -32.56 -10.95
#